data_AF-A0A8J7IN87-F1
#
_entry.id   AF-A0A8J7IN87-F1
#
_cell.length_a   1.000
_cell.length_b   1.000
_cell.length_c   1.000
_cell.angle_alpha   90.00
_cell.angle_beta   90.00
_cell.angle_gamma   90.00
#
_symmetry.space_group_name_H-M   'P 1'
#
loop_
_entity.id
_entity.type
_entity.pdbx_description
1 polymer ?
#
loop_
_entity_poly.entity_id
_entity_poly.type
_entity_poly.pdbx_seq_one_letter_code
_entity_poly.pdbx_strand_id
1 'polypeptide(L)' 'LGGVGVVRVGSFHVEDHVAAGRLVALLEPFNPGDREDIHALYVGGATRPARVRVFVDFLVEQLGRS' A
#
# COMPACT_ATOMS: atom_id res chain seq x y z
N LEU A 1 0.50 17.52 8.75
CA LEU A 1 0.12 16.74 9.96
C LEU A 1 -0.01 17.70 11.13
N GLY A 2 -1.07 17.58 11.95
CA GLY A 2 -1.40 18.54 13.01
C GLY A 2 -0.98 18.15 14.43
N GLY A 3 -0.25 17.03 14.62
CA GLY A 3 0.25 16.62 15.92
C GLY A 3 -0.82 16.19 16.94
N VAL A 4 -1.97 15.72 16.47
CA VAL A 4 -3.17 15.49 17.31
C VAL A 4 -3.20 14.14 18.03
N GLY A 5 -2.25 13.23 17.78
CA GLY A 5 -2.21 11.92 18.43
C GLY A 5 -1.39 10.85 17.71
N VAL A 6 -1.62 9.60 18.12
CA VAL A 6 -0.99 8.38 17.57
C VAL A 6 -1.95 7.68 16.62
N VAL A 7 -1.42 7.09 15.55
CA VAL A 7 -2.20 6.35 14.54
C VAL A 7 -1.46 5.08 14.10
N ARG A 8 -2.19 4.03 13.73
CA ARG A 8 -1.68 2.87 13.01
C ARG A 8 -2.19 2.94 11.57
N VAL A 9 -1.29 3.04 10.61
CA VAL A 9 -1.58 3.15 9.18
C VAL A 9 -0.57 2.32 8.38
N GLY A 10 -0.94 1.94 7.15
CA GLY A 10 -0.01 1.30 6.22
C GLY A 10 1.20 2.18 5.93
N SER A 11 2.38 1.58 5.84
CA SER A 11 3.68 2.28 5.72
C SER A 11 3.74 3.20 4.51
N PHE A 12 3.12 2.80 3.39
CA PHE A 12 3.05 3.56 2.15
C PHE A 12 2.46 4.99 2.29
N HIS A 13 1.67 5.26 3.35
CA HIS A 13 1.15 6.60 3.62
C HIS A 13 2.15 7.51 4.35
N VAL A 14 3.12 6.93 5.07
CA VAL A 14 3.90 7.64 6.10
C VAL A 14 5.40 7.46 6.01
N GLU A 15 5.91 6.57 5.16
CA GLU A 15 7.34 6.32 4.96
C GLU A 15 8.13 7.62 4.72
N ASP A 16 7.70 8.47 3.80
CA ASP A 16 8.34 9.76 3.52
C ASP A 16 8.29 10.74 4.70
N HIS A 17 7.31 10.62 5.57
CA HIS A 17 7.20 11.45 6.76
C HIS A 17 8.09 10.94 7.88
N VAL A 18 8.25 9.62 8.03
CA VAL A 18 9.19 8.99 8.97
C VAL A 18 10.63 9.26 8.54
N ALA A 19 10.96 9.06 7.25
CA ALA A 19 12.29 9.33 6.70
C ALA A 19 12.69 10.81 6.85
N ALA A 20 11.73 11.73 6.70
CA ALA A 20 11.95 13.16 6.91
C ALA A 20 11.93 13.59 8.39
N GLY A 21 11.76 12.67 9.35
CA GLY A 21 11.70 12.96 10.79
C GLY A 21 10.46 13.75 11.24
N ARG A 22 9.43 13.85 10.39
CA ARG A 22 8.15 14.52 10.72
C ARG A 22 7.20 13.61 11.51
N LEU A 23 7.38 12.30 11.40
CA LEU A 23 6.72 11.28 12.20
C LEU A 23 7.78 10.43 12.90
N VAL A 24 7.40 9.88 14.05
CA VAL A 24 8.23 8.99 14.86
C VAL A 24 7.52 7.64 14.93
N ALA A 25 8.24 6.59 14.57
CA ALA A 25 7.78 5.21 14.72
C ALA A 25 7.69 4.83 16.20
N LEU A 26 6.60 4.19 16.60
CA LEU A 26 6.32 3.84 17.99
C LEU A 26 6.07 2.33 18.11
N LEU A 27 6.51 1.74 19.22
CA LEU A 27 6.26 0.34 19.57
C LEU A 27 6.71 -0.68 18.51
N GLU A 28 7.77 -0.39 17.74
CA GLU A 28 8.31 -1.29 16.70
C GLU A 28 8.56 -2.75 17.17
N PRO A 29 9.03 -3.02 18.40
CA PRO A 29 9.17 -4.41 18.88
C PRO A 29 7.85 -5.20 18.98
N PHE A 30 6.71 -4.52 18.92
CA PHE A 30 5.36 -5.09 18.99
C PHE A 30 4.60 -4.99 17.66
N ASN A 31 5.27 -4.55 16.58
CA ASN A 31 4.67 -4.51 15.26
C ASN A 31 4.62 -5.95 14.68
N PRO A 32 3.43 -6.52 14.41
CA PRO A 32 3.32 -7.90 13.95
C PRO A 32 3.85 -8.11 12.52
N GLY A 33 4.15 -7.02 11.78
CA GLY A 33 4.62 -7.12 10.40
C GLY A 33 3.57 -7.72 9.46
N ASP A 34 2.30 -7.59 9.81
CA ASP A 34 1.19 -8.00 8.98
C ASP A 34 1.18 -7.20 7.68
N ARG A 35 0.85 -7.88 6.59
CA ARG A 35 0.71 -7.27 5.27
C ARG A 35 -0.73 -7.35 4.83
N GLU A 36 -1.19 -6.29 4.19
CA GLU A 36 -2.50 -6.24 3.59
C GLU A 36 -2.38 -6.55 2.09
N ASP A 37 -3.05 -7.60 1.64
CA ASP A 37 -3.09 -7.93 0.22
C ASP A 37 -3.99 -6.94 -0.53
N ILE A 38 -3.46 -6.35 -1.60
CA ILE A 38 -4.21 -5.48 -2.51
C ILE A 38 -4.61 -6.26 -3.74
N HIS A 39 -5.92 -6.36 -4.00
CA HIS A 39 -6.46 -7.10 -5.13
C HIS A 39 -7.09 -6.19 -6.19
N ALA A 40 -6.68 -6.35 -7.45
CA ALA A 40 -7.34 -5.73 -8.59
C ALA A 40 -8.53 -6.60 -9.06
N LEU A 41 -9.75 -6.17 -8.73
CA LEU A 41 -10.97 -6.86 -9.13
C LEU A 41 -11.51 -6.34 -10.47
N TYR A 42 -11.90 -7.26 -11.35
CA TYR A 42 -12.54 -6.94 -12.63
C TYR A 42 -13.54 -8.03 -13.00
N VAL A 43 -14.55 -7.66 -13.79
CA VAL A 43 -15.61 -8.61 -14.22
C VAL A 43 -15.01 -9.66 -15.15
N GLY A 44 -15.28 -10.93 -14.84
CA GLY A 44 -14.91 -12.08 -15.67
C GLY A 44 -15.82 -12.25 -16.89
N GLY A 45 -15.32 -12.91 -17.93
CA GLY A 45 -16.04 -13.26 -19.15
C GLY A 45 -15.21 -14.21 -20.02
N ALA A 46 -15.75 -14.69 -21.14
CA ALA A 46 -15.08 -15.68 -22.00
C ALA A 46 -13.67 -15.25 -22.47
N THR A 47 -13.42 -13.94 -22.56
CA THR A 47 -12.11 -13.38 -22.86
C THR A 47 -11.80 -12.22 -21.93
N ARG A 48 -10.55 -12.10 -21.48
CA ARG A 48 -10.04 -10.91 -20.79
C ARG A 48 -9.53 -9.89 -21.83
N PRO A 49 -10.19 -8.72 -22.01
CA PRO A 49 -9.78 -7.75 -23.02
C PRO A 49 -8.34 -7.29 -22.83
N ALA A 50 -7.61 -7.07 -23.91
CA ALA A 50 -6.19 -6.70 -23.86
C ALA A 50 -5.92 -5.47 -22.97
N ARG A 51 -6.78 -4.45 -23.04
CA ARG A 51 -6.69 -3.25 -22.18
C ARG A 51 -6.73 -3.56 -20.67
N VAL A 52 -7.52 -4.54 -20.25
CA VAL A 52 -7.64 -4.94 -18.83
C VAL A 52 -6.41 -5.73 -18.40
N ARG A 53 -5.79 -6.51 -19.30
CA ARG A 53 -4.52 -7.17 -19.01
C ARG A 53 -3.43 -6.13 -18.79
N VAL A 54 -3.19 -5.27 -19.79
CA VAL A 54 -2.13 -4.25 -19.73
C VAL A 54 -2.28 -3.33 -18.53
N PHE A 55 -3.51 -2.93 -18.18
CA PHE A 55 -3.73 -2.09 -17.00
C PHE A 55 -3.39 -2.81 -15.69
N VAL A 56 -3.79 -4.08 -15.53
CA VAL A 56 -3.44 -4.85 -14.34
C VAL A 56 -1.94 -5.13 -14.28
N ASP A 57 -1.31 -5.43 -15.41
CA ASP A 57 0.14 -5.64 -15.48
C ASP A 57 0.88 -4.37 -15.02
N PHE A 58 0.43 -3.19 -15.46
CA PHE A 58 0.93 -1.90 -14.99
C PHE A 58 0.72 -1.72 -13.47
N LEU A 59 -0.47 -2.03 -12.94
CA LEU A 59 -0.73 -1.93 -11.50
C LEU A 59 0.18 -2.86 -10.69
N VAL A 60 0.41 -4.08 -11.15
CA VAL A 60 1.35 -5.02 -10.49
C VAL A 60 2.78 -4.48 -10.54
N GLU A 61 3.21 -3.89 -11.65
CA GLU A 61 4.54 -3.29 -11.76
C GLU A 61 4.73 -2.10 -10.81
N GLN A 62 3.69 -1.27 -10.62
CA GLN A 62 3.77 -0.07 -9.79
C GLN A 62 3.55 -0.36 -8.30
N LEU A 63 2.64 -1.28 -7.96
CA LEU A 63 2.16 -1.52 -6.60
C LEU A 63 2.63 -2.86 -6.01
N GLY A 64 3.08 -3.82 -6.83
CA GLY A 64 3.47 -5.16 -6.35
C GLY A 64 4.78 -5.21 -5.56
N ARG A 65 5.42 -4.06 -5.31
CA ARG A 65 6.68 -3.93 -4.54
C ARG A 65 6.50 -3.25 -3.17
N SER A 66 5.28 -2.81 -2.82
CA SER A 66 4.96 -2.34 -1.47
C SER A 66 4.78 -3.52 -0.52
#